data_AF-A0A2N2ZA54-F1
#
_entry.id   AF-A0A2N2ZA54-F1
#
_cell.length_a   1.000
_cell.length_b   1.000
_cell.length_c   1.000
_cell.angle_alpha   90.00
_cell.angle_beta   90.00
_cell.angle_gamma   90.00
#
_symmetry.space_group_name_H-M   'P 1'
#
loop_
_entity.id
_entity.type
_entity.pdbx_description
1 polymer ?
#
loop_
_entity_poly.entity_id
_entity_poly.type
_entity_poly.pdbx_seq_one_letter_code
_entity_poly.pdbx_strand_id
1 'polypeptide(L)'
;MIALNIQDETSKLLAVVLGIAEQNGPVPPAEAAYDPKSLEHIIAGTYPRDEDMILEMNAFESVLNKYAVTVYRPEVIAGVNQIFARDIAFVIDDTLVKSNILPDREEEIGAIQYVLDQINPKKIIEAPQDTHFEGGDVMLWNDYVFIGTYKGADYPQQITARTNMKGVQFIKDLFPQKKVKEFDLNKSKTNA
;
A
#
# COMPACT_ATOMS: atom_id res chain seq x y z
N MET A 1 22.01 -8.41 -2.16
CA MET A 1 20.59 -8.67 -1.86
C MET A 1 20.19 -7.76 -0.72
N ILE A 2 19.05 -7.08 -0.85
CA ILE A 2 18.42 -6.31 0.21
C ILE A 2 18.03 -7.28 1.33
N ALA A 3 18.48 -7.00 2.55
CA ALA A 3 18.06 -7.73 3.74
C ALA A 3 16.84 -7.03 4.32
N LEU A 4 15.68 -7.68 4.26
CA LEU A 4 14.45 -7.19 4.86
C LEU A 4 14.52 -7.37 6.39
N ASN A 5 14.13 -6.34 7.13
CA ASN A 5 14.04 -6.39 8.59
C ASN A 5 13.12 -5.28 9.11
N ILE A 6 11.81 -5.48 8.99
CA ILE A 6 10.78 -4.56 9.47
C ILE A 6 10.06 -5.20 10.65
N GLN A 7 10.39 -4.73 11.85
CA GLN A 7 9.82 -5.24 13.11
C GLN A 7 8.72 -4.33 13.66
N ASP A 8 8.76 -3.05 13.32
CA ASP A 8 7.88 -2.01 13.85
C ASP A 8 7.87 -0.78 12.93
N GLU A 9 6.94 0.15 13.19
CA GLU A 9 6.74 1.38 12.40
C GLU A 9 7.59 2.60 12.86
N THR A 10 8.51 2.43 13.82
CA THR A 10 9.17 3.54 14.52
C THR A 10 10.70 3.48 14.54
N SER A 11 11.26 2.30 14.31
CA SER A 11 12.68 2.06 14.20
C SER A 11 13.31 2.91 13.10
N LYS A 12 14.62 3.13 13.20
CA LYS A 12 15.34 3.94 12.21
C LYS A 12 15.14 3.38 10.80
N LEU A 13 14.51 4.17 9.95
CA LEU A 13 14.35 3.85 8.53
C LEU A 13 15.71 3.89 7.82
N LEU A 14 16.04 2.84 7.07
CA LEU A 14 17.28 2.73 6.30
C LEU A 14 17.04 2.74 4.80
N ALA A 15 15.92 2.17 4.37
CA ALA A 15 15.52 2.11 2.97
C ALA A 15 13.99 2.14 2.87
N VAL A 16 13.47 2.72 1.78
CA VAL A 16 12.04 2.81 1.53
C VAL A 16 11.73 2.77 0.04
N VAL A 17 10.64 2.13 -0.34
CA VAL A 17 10.01 2.33 -1.64
C VAL A 17 9.04 3.50 -1.49
N LEU A 18 9.34 4.60 -2.16
CA LEU A 18 8.50 5.79 -2.17
C LEU A 18 7.78 5.89 -3.52
N GLY A 19 6.46 6.01 -3.50
CA GLY A 19 5.65 6.09 -4.71
C GLY A 19 6.02 7.29 -5.60
N ILE A 20 5.53 7.32 -6.83
CA ILE A 20 5.83 8.37 -7.81
C ILE A 20 4.54 9.07 -8.25
N ALA A 21 4.64 10.36 -8.56
CA ALA A 21 3.51 11.19 -8.98
C ALA A 21 3.62 11.67 -10.43
N GLU A 22 4.47 11.00 -11.22
CA GLU A 22 4.68 11.34 -12.63
C GLU A 22 3.67 10.61 -13.50
N GLN A 23 2.99 11.34 -14.38
CA GLN A 23 2.08 10.79 -15.37
C GLN A 23 0.91 10.01 -14.74
N ASN A 24 0.28 10.53 -13.68
CA ASN A 24 -0.80 9.82 -12.97
C ASN A 24 -2.08 9.65 -13.81
N GLY A 25 -2.17 10.35 -14.95
CA GLY A 25 -3.33 10.36 -15.83
C GLY A 25 -4.21 11.59 -15.62
N PRO A 26 -5.35 11.68 -16.34
CA PRO A 26 -6.27 12.79 -16.20
C PRO A 26 -6.99 12.74 -14.85
N VAL A 27 -7.53 13.89 -14.43
CA VAL A 27 -8.49 13.93 -13.31
C VAL A 27 -9.65 12.99 -13.64
N PRO A 28 -9.94 11.98 -12.79
CA PRO A 28 -11.02 11.07 -13.06
C PRO A 28 -12.37 11.80 -13.00
N PRO A 29 -13.37 11.36 -13.75
CA PRO A 29 -14.70 11.91 -13.63
C PRO A 29 -15.30 11.54 -12.25
N ALA A 30 -16.22 12.37 -11.73
CA ALA A 30 -16.75 12.26 -10.36
C ALA A 30 -17.36 10.87 -10.03
N GLU A 31 -18.06 10.30 -10.99
CA GLU A 31 -18.68 8.98 -11.04
C GLU A 31 -17.68 7.82 -11.03
N ALA A 32 -16.41 8.09 -11.36
CA ALA A 32 -15.30 7.16 -11.21
C ALA A 32 -14.48 7.39 -9.93
N ALA A 33 -14.87 8.34 -9.07
CA ALA A 33 -14.21 8.55 -7.79
C ALA A 33 -14.40 7.33 -6.88
N TYR A 34 -13.29 6.74 -6.45
CA TYR A 34 -13.29 5.53 -5.64
C TYR A 34 -13.63 5.80 -4.16
N ASP A 35 -13.40 7.03 -3.68
CA ASP A 35 -13.64 7.46 -2.31
C ASP A 35 -14.28 8.87 -2.23
N PRO A 36 -14.98 9.18 -1.11
CA PRO A 36 -15.66 10.46 -0.94
C PRO A 36 -14.73 11.69 -0.95
N LYS A 37 -13.47 11.57 -0.53
CA LYS A 37 -12.52 12.68 -0.50
C LYS A 37 -12.04 13.03 -1.91
N SER A 38 -11.72 12.03 -2.73
CA SER A 38 -11.45 12.25 -4.15
C SER A 38 -12.64 12.94 -4.84
N LEU A 39 -13.87 12.45 -4.59
CA LEU A 39 -15.09 13.03 -5.13
C LEU A 39 -15.26 14.52 -4.75
N GLU A 40 -15.04 14.85 -3.47
CA GLU A 40 -15.08 16.23 -2.96
C GLU A 40 -14.14 17.16 -3.75
N HIS A 41 -12.89 16.74 -3.94
CA HIS A 41 -11.90 17.53 -4.67
C HIS A 41 -12.17 17.64 -6.17
N ILE A 42 -12.70 16.58 -6.81
CA ILE A 42 -13.11 16.61 -8.21
C ILE A 42 -14.24 17.62 -8.42
N ILE A 43 -15.30 17.57 -7.59
CA ILE A 43 -16.44 18.49 -7.66
C ILE A 43 -16.00 19.93 -7.42
N ALA A 44 -15.06 20.15 -6.48
CA ALA A 44 -14.54 21.47 -6.17
C ALA A 44 -13.52 22.01 -7.20
N GLY A 45 -13.08 21.20 -8.17
CA GLY A 45 -12.03 21.57 -9.12
C GLY A 45 -10.65 21.74 -8.47
N THR A 46 -10.41 21.04 -7.35
CA THR A 46 -9.17 21.10 -6.55
C THR A 46 -8.44 19.75 -6.49
N TYR A 47 -8.75 18.83 -7.41
CA TYR A 47 -8.03 17.56 -7.50
C TYR A 47 -6.53 17.83 -7.75
N PRO A 48 -5.62 17.11 -7.06
CA PRO A 48 -4.18 17.38 -7.15
C PRO A 48 -3.66 17.34 -8.59
N ARG A 49 -2.79 18.28 -8.92
CA ARG A 49 -2.09 18.34 -10.21
C ARG A 49 -0.77 17.61 -10.09
N ASP A 50 -0.34 16.94 -11.17
CA ASP A 50 0.95 16.23 -11.20
C ASP A 50 2.11 17.16 -10.81
N GLU A 51 2.14 18.41 -11.29
CA GLU A 51 3.23 19.35 -10.96
C GLU A 51 3.33 19.65 -9.45
N ASP A 52 2.20 19.75 -8.76
CA ASP A 52 2.16 20.01 -7.32
C ASP A 52 2.60 18.76 -6.54
N MET A 53 2.08 17.59 -6.93
CA MET A 53 2.44 16.31 -6.30
C MET A 53 3.91 15.95 -6.51
N ILE A 54 4.46 16.17 -7.71
CA ILE A 54 5.89 15.94 -7.99
C ILE A 54 6.75 16.83 -7.10
N LEU A 55 6.39 18.11 -6.94
CA LEU A 55 7.11 19.03 -6.07
C LEU A 55 7.09 18.53 -4.60
N GLU A 56 5.94 18.13 -4.09
CA GLU A 56 5.78 17.63 -2.72
C GLU A 56 6.53 16.30 -2.50
N MET A 57 6.47 15.38 -3.45
CA MET A 57 7.15 14.08 -3.38
C MET A 57 8.68 14.21 -3.47
N ASN A 58 9.18 15.19 -4.23
CA ASN A 58 10.61 15.52 -4.28
C ASN A 58 11.08 16.20 -2.99
N ALA A 59 10.24 17.05 -2.39
CA ALA A 59 10.53 17.64 -1.10
C ALA A 59 10.59 16.56 0.00
N PHE A 60 9.67 15.59 -0.03
CA PHE A 60 9.67 14.48 0.93
C PHE A 60 10.90 13.57 0.77
N GLU A 61 11.26 13.20 -0.47
CA GLU A 61 12.51 12.47 -0.74
C GLU A 61 13.75 13.25 -0.26
N SER A 62 13.78 14.58 -0.44
CA SER A 62 14.90 15.40 0.03
C SER A 62 15.09 15.31 1.55
N VAL A 63 13.99 15.21 2.31
CA VAL A 63 14.03 14.96 3.75
C VAL A 63 14.58 13.57 4.05
N LEU A 64 14.12 12.52 3.36
CA LEU A 64 14.63 11.15 3.53
C LEU A 64 16.14 11.06 3.26
N ASN A 65 16.58 11.67 2.16
CA ASN A 65 18.00 11.72 1.75
C ASN A 65 18.86 12.46 2.78
N LYS A 66 18.35 13.52 3.43
CA LYS A 66 19.05 14.22 4.53
C LYS A 66 19.35 13.28 5.71
N TYR A 67 18.49 12.29 5.96
CA TYR A 67 18.71 11.26 6.98
C TYR A 67 19.44 10.02 6.46
N ALA A 68 19.99 10.08 5.24
CA ALA A 68 20.68 8.99 4.56
C ALA A 68 19.82 7.71 4.41
N VAL A 69 18.52 7.88 4.21
CA VAL A 69 17.61 6.79 3.82
C VAL A 69 17.78 6.52 2.33
N THR A 70 17.99 5.26 1.96
CA THR A 70 17.97 4.85 0.55
C THR A 70 16.54 4.88 0.02
N VAL A 71 16.29 5.69 -1.01
CA VAL A 71 14.96 5.80 -1.64
C VAL A 71 14.94 5.01 -2.95
N TYR A 72 13.98 4.08 -3.06
CA TYR A 72 13.63 3.38 -4.29
C TYR A 72 12.33 3.99 -4.84
N ARG A 73 12.22 4.14 -6.16
CA ARG A 73 11.03 4.66 -6.85
C ARG A 73 10.49 3.62 -7.83
N PRO A 74 9.17 3.43 -7.98
CA PRO A 74 8.62 2.64 -9.06
C PRO A 74 9.04 3.18 -10.43
N GLU A 75 9.15 2.30 -11.42
CA GLU A 75 9.18 2.70 -12.84
C GLU A 75 7.85 3.36 -13.21
N VAL A 76 7.88 4.41 -14.03
CA VAL A 76 6.69 5.18 -14.41
C VAL A 76 5.81 4.37 -15.35
N ILE A 77 4.53 4.24 -14.97
CA ILE A 77 3.45 3.70 -15.81
C ILE A 77 2.49 4.84 -16.15
N ALA A 78 2.49 5.25 -17.41
CA ALA A 78 1.67 6.37 -17.87
C ALA A 78 0.17 6.11 -17.64
N GLY A 79 -0.50 7.05 -16.97
CA GLY A 79 -1.93 7.00 -16.68
C GLY A 79 -2.30 6.23 -15.41
N VAL A 80 -1.31 5.79 -14.61
CA VAL A 80 -1.53 5.04 -13.37
C VAL A 80 -1.08 5.88 -12.18
N ASN A 81 -1.92 5.99 -11.15
CA ASN A 81 -1.57 6.66 -9.90
C ASN A 81 -0.69 5.74 -9.04
N GLN A 82 0.62 6.01 -9.02
CA GLN A 82 1.63 5.18 -8.34
C GLN A 82 2.15 5.79 -7.03
N ILE A 83 1.45 6.77 -6.46
CA ILE A 83 1.92 7.47 -5.25
C ILE A 83 1.82 6.58 -3.99
N PHE A 84 0.89 5.62 -3.98
CA PHE A 84 0.58 4.77 -2.82
C PHE A 84 1.30 3.42 -2.83
N ALA A 85 2.64 3.45 -2.81
CA ALA A 85 3.48 2.25 -2.79
C ALA A 85 3.25 1.33 -1.56
N ARG A 86 2.67 1.86 -0.48
CA ARG A 86 2.31 1.08 0.71
C ARG A 86 1.28 -0.02 0.40
N ASP A 87 0.41 0.20 -0.57
CA ASP A 87 -0.76 -0.64 -0.75
C ASP A 87 -0.48 -1.86 -1.65
N ILE A 88 0.63 -1.84 -2.41
CA ILE A 88 0.97 -2.89 -3.38
C ILE A 88 1.80 -4.02 -2.75
N ALA A 89 2.55 -3.71 -1.69
CA ALA A 89 3.30 -4.69 -0.91
C ALA A 89 3.69 -4.12 0.46
N PHE A 90 3.92 -5.00 1.42
CA PHE A 90 4.45 -4.64 2.74
C PHE A 90 5.39 -5.73 3.23
N VAL A 91 6.18 -5.41 4.27
CA VAL A 91 7.17 -6.32 4.84
C VAL A 91 6.84 -6.56 6.29
N ILE A 92 6.83 -7.82 6.71
CA ILE A 92 6.77 -8.24 8.11
C ILE A 92 8.01 -9.08 8.40
N ASP A 93 8.76 -8.71 9.44
CA ASP A 93 10.06 -9.29 9.74
C ASP A 93 11.00 -9.19 8.52
N ASP A 94 11.32 -10.34 7.93
CA ASP A 94 12.22 -10.46 6.78
C ASP A 94 11.50 -10.89 5.50
N THR A 95 10.16 -10.82 5.49
CA THR A 95 9.33 -11.37 4.42
C THR A 95 8.46 -10.26 3.83
N LEU A 96 8.58 -10.06 2.52
CA LEU A 96 7.71 -9.19 1.73
C LEU A 96 6.47 -9.98 1.33
N VAL A 97 5.30 -9.39 1.56
CA VAL A 97 4.01 -9.92 1.15
C VAL A 97 3.44 -8.99 0.08
N LYS A 98 3.15 -9.53 -1.09
CA LYS A 98 2.46 -8.80 -2.17
C LYS A 98 0.98 -8.68 -1.82
N SER A 99 0.44 -7.47 -1.93
CA SER A 99 -0.98 -7.23 -1.69
C SER A 99 -1.84 -7.81 -2.82
N ASN A 100 -3.08 -8.17 -2.49
CA ASN A 100 -3.97 -8.90 -3.39
C ASN A 100 -5.41 -8.37 -3.29
N ILE A 101 -5.67 -7.15 -3.76
CA ILE A 101 -6.98 -6.50 -3.62
C ILE A 101 -7.62 -6.13 -4.94
N LEU A 102 -6.83 -5.74 -5.94
CA LEU A 102 -7.37 -5.24 -7.19
C LEU A 102 -6.56 -5.76 -8.37
N PRO A 103 -7.21 -6.35 -9.39
CA PRO A 103 -6.56 -6.71 -10.66
C PRO A 103 -5.80 -5.52 -11.27
N ASP A 104 -6.38 -4.32 -11.17
CA ASP A 104 -5.82 -3.09 -11.77
C ASP A 104 -4.52 -2.61 -11.08
N ARG A 105 -4.15 -3.17 -9.92
CA ARG A 105 -2.92 -2.83 -9.20
C ARG A 105 -1.80 -3.87 -9.34
N GLU A 106 -2.05 -4.98 -10.05
CA GLU A 106 -1.01 -5.98 -10.33
C GLU A 106 0.12 -5.37 -11.18
N GLU A 107 -0.21 -4.48 -12.11
CA GLU A 107 0.78 -3.77 -12.94
C GLU A 107 1.72 -2.89 -12.10
N GLU A 108 1.22 -2.29 -11.01
CA GLU A 108 2.04 -1.46 -10.11
C GLU A 108 3.13 -2.26 -9.39
N ILE A 109 2.89 -3.55 -9.09
CA ILE A 109 3.92 -4.43 -8.52
C ILE A 109 5.05 -4.63 -9.52
N GLY A 110 4.72 -4.74 -10.82
CA GLY A 110 5.70 -4.83 -11.91
C GLY A 110 6.64 -3.62 -11.94
N ALA A 111 6.14 -2.42 -11.64
CA ALA A 111 6.94 -1.20 -11.61
C ALA A 111 8.06 -1.20 -10.55
N ILE A 112 7.98 -2.06 -9.53
CA ILE A 112 9.03 -2.22 -8.52
C ILE A 112 9.83 -3.52 -8.69
N GLN A 113 9.69 -4.22 -9.82
CA GLN A 113 10.35 -5.51 -10.04
C GLN A 113 11.87 -5.44 -9.87
N TYR A 114 12.51 -4.34 -10.30
CA TYR A 114 13.95 -4.14 -10.12
C TYR A 114 14.38 -4.08 -8.63
N VAL A 115 13.46 -3.74 -7.72
CA VAL A 115 13.67 -3.80 -6.26
C VAL A 115 13.45 -5.24 -5.77
N LEU A 116 12.39 -5.90 -6.25
CA LEU A 116 12.07 -7.28 -5.89
C LEU A 116 13.20 -8.25 -6.29
N ASP A 117 13.84 -8.02 -7.43
CA ASP A 117 14.99 -8.81 -7.92
C ASP A 117 16.21 -8.73 -7.00
N GLN A 118 16.26 -7.73 -6.11
CA GLN A 118 17.33 -7.59 -5.13
C GLN A 118 17.01 -8.30 -3.81
N ILE A 119 15.80 -8.84 -3.63
CA ILE A 119 15.37 -9.56 -2.43
C ILE A 119 15.50 -11.07 -2.68
N ASN A 120 15.74 -11.85 -1.62
CA ASN A 120 15.71 -13.30 -1.75
C ASN A 120 14.29 -13.74 -2.19
N PRO A 121 14.12 -14.42 -3.34
CA PRO A 121 12.78 -14.77 -3.84
C PRO A 121 12.00 -15.68 -2.87
N LYS A 122 12.67 -16.44 -2.00
CA LYS A 122 12.01 -17.24 -0.94
C LYS A 122 11.38 -16.39 0.17
N LYS A 123 11.67 -15.10 0.20
CA LYS A 123 11.15 -14.11 1.15
C LYS A 123 10.12 -13.18 0.52
N ILE A 124 9.66 -13.52 -0.69
CA ILE A 124 8.58 -12.82 -1.37
C ILE A 124 7.39 -13.78 -1.43
N ILE A 125 6.29 -13.40 -0.81
CA ILE A 125 5.10 -14.23 -0.68
C ILE A 125 3.92 -13.59 -1.40
N GLU A 126 3.20 -14.42 -2.15
CA GLU A 126 1.95 -14.09 -2.81
C GLU A 126 0.82 -14.87 -2.16
N ALA A 127 -0.31 -14.22 -1.94
CA ALA A 127 -1.47 -14.84 -1.35
C ALA A 127 -2.39 -15.47 -2.42
N PRO A 128 -3.25 -16.44 -2.03
CA PRO A 128 -4.30 -16.93 -2.91
C PRO A 128 -5.27 -15.83 -3.33
N GLN A 129 -5.85 -15.95 -4.52
CA GLN A 129 -6.69 -14.90 -5.13
C GLN A 129 -7.83 -14.39 -4.24
N ASP A 130 -8.45 -15.24 -3.41
CA ASP A 130 -9.57 -14.87 -2.53
C ASP A 130 -9.14 -14.26 -1.17
N THR A 131 -7.84 -14.13 -0.96
CA THR A 131 -7.22 -13.61 0.26
C THR A 131 -6.83 -12.16 0.02
N HIS A 132 -7.64 -11.23 0.52
CA HIS A 132 -7.46 -9.82 0.23
C HIS A 132 -6.86 -9.07 1.42
N PHE A 133 -5.82 -8.29 1.17
CA PHE A 133 -5.18 -7.40 2.13
C PHE A 133 -4.31 -6.34 1.43
N GLU A 134 -4.23 -5.16 2.04
CA GLU A 134 -3.49 -3.98 1.58
C GLU A 134 -2.49 -3.60 2.66
N GLY A 135 -1.31 -3.15 2.27
CA GLY A 135 -0.29 -2.78 3.25
C GLY A 135 -0.73 -1.60 4.13
N GLY A 136 -1.63 -0.73 3.67
CA GLY A 136 -2.20 0.37 4.45
C GLY A 136 -3.04 -0.07 5.65
N ASP A 137 -3.60 -1.28 5.62
CA ASP A 137 -4.36 -1.85 6.73
C ASP A 137 -3.45 -2.60 7.74
N VAL A 138 -2.15 -2.78 7.46
CA VAL A 138 -1.22 -3.57 8.28
C VAL A 138 -0.22 -2.65 9.00
N MET A 139 -0.14 -2.77 10.32
CA MET A 139 0.83 -2.02 11.15
C MET A 139 1.60 -2.94 12.09
N LEU A 140 2.90 -2.69 12.24
CA LEU A 140 3.80 -3.53 13.03
C LEU A 140 4.22 -2.91 14.35
N TRP A 141 4.30 -3.75 15.38
CA TRP A 141 4.86 -3.39 16.67
C TRP A 141 5.51 -4.59 17.36
N ASN A 142 6.78 -4.85 17.05
CA ASN A 142 7.55 -5.96 17.60
C ASN A 142 6.82 -7.29 17.42
N ASP A 143 6.39 -7.93 18.50
CA ASP A 143 5.64 -9.19 18.48
C ASP A 143 4.23 -9.04 17.90
N TYR A 144 3.72 -7.82 17.71
CA TYR A 144 2.34 -7.56 17.30
C TYR A 144 2.24 -7.16 15.83
N VAL A 145 1.17 -7.64 15.20
CA VAL A 145 0.70 -7.18 13.89
C VAL A 145 -0.74 -6.71 14.07
N PHE A 146 -1.00 -5.44 13.84
CA PHE A 146 -2.33 -4.87 13.87
C PHE A 146 -2.87 -4.83 12.45
N ILE A 147 -4.11 -5.30 12.26
CA ILE A 147 -4.72 -5.38 10.93
C ILE A 147 -6.11 -4.75 10.95
N GLY A 148 -6.30 -3.69 10.18
CA GLY A 148 -7.62 -3.21 9.82
C GLY A 148 -8.31 -4.20 8.88
N THR A 149 -9.56 -4.55 9.12
CA THR A 149 -10.33 -5.45 8.26
C THR A 149 -11.78 -5.02 8.23
N TYR A 150 -12.50 -5.36 7.18
CA TYR A 150 -13.96 -5.25 7.17
C TYR A 150 -14.58 -6.62 7.42
N LYS A 151 -15.43 -6.74 8.46
CA LYS A 151 -16.07 -8.01 8.84
C LYS A 151 -17.51 -8.16 8.32
N GLY A 152 -18.04 -7.14 7.65
CA GLY A 152 -19.38 -7.16 7.07
C GLY A 152 -19.54 -8.25 6.00
N ALA A 153 -20.71 -8.89 5.98
CA ALA A 153 -21.05 -9.93 5.00
C ALA A 153 -21.15 -9.38 3.56
N ASP A 154 -21.35 -8.08 3.43
CA ASP A 154 -21.40 -7.32 2.18
C ASP A 154 -20.01 -6.87 1.70
N TYR A 155 -18.91 -7.43 2.24
CA TYR A 155 -17.54 -7.17 1.79
C TYR A 155 -17.39 -7.15 0.25
N PRO A 156 -17.92 -8.14 -0.52
CA PRO A 156 -17.79 -8.12 -1.97
C PRO A 156 -18.43 -6.91 -2.65
N GLN A 157 -19.39 -6.26 -1.98
CA GLN A 157 -20.07 -5.07 -2.46
C GLN A 157 -19.39 -3.77 -2.00
N GLN A 158 -18.40 -3.83 -1.10
CA GLN A 158 -17.71 -2.68 -0.53
C GLN A 158 -16.34 -2.45 -1.19
N ILE A 159 -16.30 -1.62 -2.24
CA ILE A 159 -15.06 -1.29 -2.99
C ILE A 159 -13.97 -0.66 -2.09
N THR A 160 -14.37 0.03 -1.02
CA THR A 160 -13.45 0.64 -0.03
C THR A 160 -12.99 -0.33 1.05
N ALA A 161 -13.56 -1.55 1.10
CA ALA A 161 -13.09 -2.63 1.95
C ALA A 161 -11.96 -3.37 1.23
N ARG A 162 -10.77 -3.28 1.82
CA ARG A 162 -9.53 -3.70 1.18
C ARG A 162 -9.05 -5.01 1.79
N THR A 163 -8.96 -5.08 3.11
CA THR A 163 -8.63 -6.32 3.81
C THR A 163 -9.86 -7.12 4.26
N ASN A 164 -9.87 -8.43 3.97
CA ASN A 164 -10.89 -9.38 4.43
C ASN A 164 -10.35 -10.33 5.51
N MET A 165 -11.26 -11.08 6.17
CA MET A 165 -10.86 -12.02 7.22
C MET A 165 -9.99 -13.19 6.73
N LYS A 166 -10.04 -13.54 5.44
CA LYS A 166 -9.11 -14.53 4.86
C LYS A 166 -7.68 -13.96 4.83
N GLY A 167 -7.51 -12.68 4.48
CA GLY A 167 -6.25 -11.95 4.57
C GLY A 167 -5.69 -11.92 5.98
N VAL A 168 -6.53 -11.61 6.98
CA VAL A 168 -6.14 -11.68 8.39
C VAL A 168 -5.66 -13.09 8.77
N GLN A 169 -6.38 -14.13 8.36
CA GLN A 169 -6.01 -15.51 8.67
C GLN A 169 -4.71 -15.93 7.98
N PHE A 170 -4.52 -15.53 6.72
CA PHE A 170 -3.29 -15.78 5.98
C PHE A 170 -2.06 -15.20 6.69
N ILE A 171 -2.15 -13.97 7.22
CA ILE A 171 -1.06 -13.36 7.99
C ILE A 171 -0.82 -14.11 9.31
N LYS A 172 -1.88 -14.58 10.00
CA LYS A 172 -1.74 -15.43 11.20
C LYS A 172 -1.00 -16.73 10.91
N ASP A 173 -1.32 -17.37 9.79
CA ASP A 173 -0.74 -18.66 9.40
C ASP A 173 0.71 -18.49 8.91
N LEU A 174 1.01 -17.39 8.21
CA LEU A 174 2.33 -17.09 7.68
C LEU A 174 3.32 -16.66 8.77
N PHE A 175 2.85 -15.97 9.81
CA PHE A 175 3.66 -15.47 10.93
C PHE A 175 3.14 -16.00 12.28
N PRO A 176 3.18 -17.32 12.53
CA PRO A 176 2.61 -17.93 13.74
C PRO A 176 3.29 -17.48 15.04
N GLN A 177 4.49 -16.90 14.95
CA GLN A 177 5.21 -16.29 16.07
C GLN A 177 4.65 -14.93 16.49
N LYS A 178 3.89 -14.24 15.62
CA LYS A 178 3.36 -12.90 15.88
C LYS A 178 1.95 -12.96 16.50
N LYS A 179 1.64 -11.96 17.32
CA LYS A 179 0.33 -11.73 17.92
C LYS A 179 -0.48 -10.81 17.00
N VAL A 180 -1.26 -11.41 16.11
CA VAL A 180 -2.15 -10.65 15.23
C VAL A 180 -3.38 -10.14 15.98
N LYS A 181 -3.69 -8.85 15.83
CA LYS A 181 -4.86 -8.18 16.39
C LYS A 181 -5.63 -7.47 15.27
N GLU A 182 -6.78 -8.02 14.93
CA GLU A 182 -7.63 -7.43 13.89
C GLU A 182 -8.70 -6.48 14.45
N PHE A 183 -8.93 -5.38 13.75
CA PHE A 183 -9.94 -4.37 14.08
C PHE A 183 -10.95 -4.25 12.95
N ASP A 184 -12.24 -4.29 13.29
CA ASP A 184 -13.29 -4.05 12.33
C ASP A 184 -13.35 -2.56 12.00
N LEU A 185 -13.18 -2.21 10.73
CA LEU A 185 -13.17 -0.84 10.25
C LEU A 185 -14.54 -0.45 9.71
N ASN A 186 -15.01 0.73 10.09
CA ASN A 186 -16.19 1.32 9.46
C ASN A 186 -15.81 1.83 8.07
N LYS A 187 -16.39 1.24 7.03
CA LYS A 187 -16.21 1.68 5.64
C LYS A 187 -17.48 2.40 5.17
N SER A 188 -17.30 3.53 4.51
CA SER A 188 -18.37 4.34 3.95
C SER A 188 -18.03 4.70 2.50
N LYS A 189 -19.07 4.78 1.67
CA LYS A 189 -18.96 5.29 0.29
C LYS A 189 -19.54 6.69 0.12
N THR A 190 -20.21 7.22 1.15
CA THR A 190 -20.96 8.48 1.06
C THR A 190 -20.50 9.53 2.06
N ASN A 191 -19.79 9.13 3.12
CA ASN A 191 -19.34 10.03 4.16
C ASN A 191 -17.81 10.01 4.19
N ALA A 192 -17.21 11.19 4.04
CA ALA A 192 -15.79 11.43 4.29
C ALA A 192 -15.50 11.53 5.79
#